data_AF-A0A523TK01-F1
#
_entry.id   AF-A0A523TK01-F1
#
_cell.length_a   1.000
_cell.length_b   1.000
_cell.length_c   1.000
_cell.angle_alpha   90.00
_cell.angle_beta   90.00
_cell.angle_gamma   90.00
#
_symmetry.space_group_name_H-M   'P 1'
#
loop_
_entity.id
_entity.type
_entity.pdbx_description
1 polymer ?
#
loop_
_entity_poly.entity_id
_entity_poly.type
_entity_poly.pdbx_seq_one_letter_code
_entity_poly.pdbx_strand_id
1 'polypeptide(L)'
;MSEEFQITEDIDKLIRKNLEETELTNNMIVYSQRTAFIYGNESASMEKVPIEQFLVKILVDKGPITRTTLASLTNIPRTTLYDILAKLIMKGQVDKKPVRTKKRGRPKILFYVKSSD
;
A
#
# COMPACT_ATOMS: atom_id res chain seq x y z
N MET A 1 33.89 11.59 4.98
CA MET A 1 32.51 11.77 5.45
C MET A 1 31.62 11.59 4.24
N SER A 2 30.95 10.44 4.20
CA SER A 2 30.57 9.70 3.00
C SER A 2 29.27 10.21 2.39
N GLU A 3 29.15 10.18 1.07
CA GLU A 3 27.96 10.51 0.27
C GLU A 3 26.66 9.85 0.80
N GLU A 4 26.78 8.69 1.45
CA GLU A 4 25.70 7.99 2.14
C GLU A 4 25.01 8.84 3.21
N PHE A 5 25.75 9.67 3.95
CA PHE A 5 25.18 10.53 4.99
C PHE A 5 24.29 11.63 4.38
N GLN A 6 24.75 12.21 3.27
CA GLN A 6 24.03 13.25 2.54
C GLN A 6 22.72 12.72 1.93
N ILE A 7 22.74 11.52 1.36
CA ILE A 7 21.56 10.84 0.82
C ILE A 7 20.50 10.61 1.91
N THR A 8 20.96 10.26 3.12
CA THR A 8 20.06 9.96 4.24
C THR A 8 19.35 11.22 4.72
N GLU A 9 20.06 12.35 4.83
CA GLU A 9 19.46 13.64 5.19
C GLU A 9 18.48 14.17 4.13
N ASP A 10 18.82 14.00 2.84
CA ASP A 10 17.97 14.47 1.74
C ASP A 10 16.66 13.68 1.66
N ILE A 11 16.70 12.38 1.93
CA ILE A 11 15.51 11.52 2.01
C ILE A 11 14.66 11.91 3.22
N ASP A 12 15.27 12.14 4.40
CA ASP A 12 14.56 12.56 5.59
C ASP A 12 13.85 13.91 5.39
N LYS A 13 14.50 14.84 4.68
CA LYS A 13 13.91 16.13 4.34
C LYS A 13 12.74 16.00 3.37
N LEU A 14 12.83 15.10 2.39
CA LEU A 14 11.76 14.81 1.44
C LEU A 14 10.55 14.15 2.14
N ILE A 15 10.82 13.26 3.09
CA ILE A 15 9.80 12.60 3.92
C ILE A 15 9.09 13.63 4.80
N ARG A 16 9.83 14.49 5.50
CA ARG A 16 9.27 15.55 6.36
C ARG A 16 8.43 16.57 5.59
N LYS A 17 8.85 16.94 4.38
CA LYS A 17 8.10 17.88 3.53
C LYS A 17 6.75 17.31 3.09
N ASN A 18 6.65 15.99 2.85
CA ASN A 18 5.38 15.35 2.48
C ASN A 18 4.50 14.99 3.70
N LEU A 19 5.09 14.93 4.90
CA LEU A 19 4.43 14.68 6.19
C LEU A 19 3.51 15.83 6.63
N GLU A 20 3.88 17.08 6.34
CA GLU A 20 3.09 18.26 6.74
C GLU A 20 1.74 18.36 6.01
N GLU A 21 1.57 17.66 4.88
CA GLU A 21 0.34 17.73 4.06
C GLU A 21 -0.69 16.64 4.34
N THR A 22 -0.40 15.64 5.19
CA THR A 22 -1.31 14.51 5.43
C THR A 22 -1.57 14.31 6.92
N GLU A 23 -2.76 14.70 7.39
CA GLU A 23 -3.19 14.50 8.78
C GLU A 23 -3.05 13.03 9.21
N LEU A 24 -2.41 12.85 10.36
CA LEU A 24 -2.08 11.57 10.98
C LEU A 24 -3.32 10.76 11.36
N THR A 25 -3.64 9.74 10.57
CA THR A 25 -4.16 8.49 11.14
C THR A 25 -3.00 7.51 11.25
N ASN A 26 -2.64 7.19 12.50
CA ASN A 26 -1.56 6.32 12.95
C ASN A 26 -1.21 5.16 11.98
N ASN A 27 0.10 5.02 11.71
CA ASN A 27 0.79 4.14 10.73
C ASN A 27 1.01 4.76 9.36
N MET A 28 1.88 5.78 9.30
CA MET A 28 2.38 6.31 8.04
C MET A 28 3.26 5.26 7.33
N ILE A 29 3.02 5.07 6.03
CA ILE A 29 3.83 4.17 5.18
C ILE A 29 4.46 4.98 4.07
N VAL A 30 5.79 5.04 4.06
CA VAL A 30 6.56 5.68 2.99
C VAL A 30 6.99 4.59 2.01
N TYR A 31 6.77 4.82 0.71
CA TYR A 31 7.18 3.91 -0.35
C TYR A 31 8.10 4.63 -1.36
N SER A 32 9.22 3.98 -1.67
CA SER A 32 9.96 4.18 -2.92
C SER A 32 9.81 2.91 -3.75
N GLN A 33 9.92 3.00 -5.08
CA GLN A 33 9.36 2.12 -6.12
C GLN A 33 9.37 0.57 -5.94
N ARG A 34 10.01 0.00 -4.91
CA ARG A 34 10.05 -1.43 -4.57
C ARG A 34 9.90 -1.78 -3.08
N THR A 35 9.81 -0.80 -2.18
CA THR A 35 9.93 -1.03 -0.72
C THR A 35 8.92 -0.17 0.04
N ALA A 36 8.17 -0.77 0.97
CA ALA A 36 7.29 -0.07 1.90
C ALA A 36 7.97 -0.02 3.28
N PHE A 37 7.93 1.14 3.95
CA PHE A 37 8.39 1.32 5.32
C PHE A 37 7.18 1.49 6.24
N ILE A 38 7.00 0.59 7.21
CA ILE A 38 5.92 0.66 8.21
C ILE A 38 6.49 1.28 9.49
N TYR A 39 5.93 2.40 9.95
CA TYR A 39 6.27 2.97 11.26
C TYR A 39 5.21 2.55 12.28
N GLY A 40 5.61 1.75 13.27
CA GLY A 40 4.80 1.41 14.45
C GLY A 40 4.95 2.48 15.55
N ASN A 41 3.89 2.66 16.35
CA ASN A 41 3.82 3.68 17.41
C ASN A 41 4.75 3.44 18.62
N GLU A 42 5.45 2.32 18.69
CA GLU A 42 6.39 2.03 19.77
C GLU A 42 7.75 1.68 19.17
N SER A 43 8.71 2.59 19.37
CA SER A 43 10.16 2.36 19.33
C SER A 43 10.70 1.39 18.27
N ALA A 44 11.15 1.96 17.14
CA ALA A 44 12.36 1.54 16.43
C ALA A 44 12.46 0.12 15.82
N SER A 45 11.36 -0.57 15.50
CA SER A 45 11.44 -1.74 14.60
C SER A 45 11.05 -1.36 13.18
N MET A 46 12.04 -1.01 12.36
CA MET A 46 11.87 -0.81 10.91
C MET A 46 11.71 -2.19 10.24
N GLU A 47 10.50 -2.75 10.27
CA GLU A 47 10.24 -4.01 9.58
C GLU A 47 10.08 -3.77 8.07
N LYS A 48 11.07 -4.23 7.30
CA LYS A 48 11.04 -4.18 5.84
C LYS A 48 10.21 -5.35 5.32
N VAL A 49 8.94 -5.11 5.02
CA VAL A 49 8.05 -6.12 4.43
C VAL A 49 7.94 -5.87 2.91
N PRO A 50 8.06 -6.91 2.06
CA PRO A 50 7.74 -6.79 0.64
C PRO A 50 6.34 -6.22 0.42
N ILE A 51 6.19 -5.27 -0.49
CA ILE A 51 4.91 -4.57 -0.75
C ILE A 51 3.75 -5.53 -1.10
N GLU A 52 4.07 -6.67 -1.70
CA GLU A 52 3.15 -7.74 -2.03
C GLU A 52 2.54 -8.38 -0.76
N GLN A 53 3.40 -8.73 0.20
CA GLN A 53 2.98 -9.29 1.49
C GLN A 53 2.19 -8.26 2.30
N PHE A 54 2.64 -7.00 2.27
CA PHE A 54 1.94 -5.90 2.91
C PHE A 54 0.51 -5.72 2.37
N LEU A 55 0.33 -5.73 1.05
CA LEU A 55 -1.00 -5.64 0.44
C LEU A 55 -1.88 -6.86 0.74
N VAL A 56 -1.29 -8.06 0.78
CA VAL A 56 -2.02 -9.27 1.18
C VAL A 56 -2.52 -9.12 2.62
N LYS A 57 -1.69 -8.68 3.56
CA LYS A 57 -2.09 -8.45 4.96
C LYS A 57 -3.27 -7.47 5.06
N ILE A 58 -3.22 -6.35 4.34
CA ILE A 58 -4.35 -5.41 4.31
C ILE A 58 -5.62 -6.06 3.75
N LEU A 59 -5.50 -6.88 2.70
CA LEU A 59 -6.63 -7.57 2.10
C LEU A 59 -7.21 -8.68 3.00
N VAL A 60 -6.39 -9.30 3.85
CA VAL A 60 -6.86 -10.20 4.93
C VAL A 60 -7.62 -9.40 5.98
N ASP A 61 -7.04 -8.31 6.47
CA ASP A 61 -7.57 -7.57 7.62
C ASP A 61 -8.82 -6.73 7.27
N LYS A 62 -8.84 -6.13 6.07
CA LYS A 62 -9.84 -5.13 5.67
C LYS A 62 -10.61 -5.51 4.40
N GLY A 63 -10.23 -6.59 3.71
CA GLY A 63 -10.89 -6.99 2.46
C GLY A 63 -12.30 -7.57 2.67
N PRO A 64 -13.16 -7.59 1.63
CA PRO A 64 -12.91 -7.15 0.24
C PRO A 64 -13.00 -5.63 0.04
N ILE A 65 -12.03 -5.01 -0.64
CA ILE A 65 -11.95 -3.55 -0.82
C ILE A 65 -11.59 -3.11 -2.25
N THR A 66 -11.86 -1.85 -2.57
CA THR A 66 -11.52 -1.29 -3.89
C THR A 66 -10.07 -0.79 -3.95
N ARG A 67 -9.51 -0.71 -5.16
CA ARG A 67 -8.20 -0.07 -5.39
C ARG A 67 -8.16 1.39 -4.91
N THR A 68 -9.27 2.12 -4.99
CA THR A 68 -9.35 3.49 -4.48
C THR A 68 -9.23 3.50 -2.96
N THR A 69 -9.96 2.61 -2.28
CA THR A 69 -9.85 2.46 -0.82
C THR A 69 -8.44 2.02 -0.41
N LEU A 70 -7.81 1.09 -1.13
CA LEU A 70 -6.42 0.70 -0.90
C LEU A 70 -5.46 1.89 -1.02
N ALA A 71 -5.62 2.72 -2.05
CA ALA A 71 -4.79 3.91 -2.22
C ALA A 71 -4.94 4.88 -1.05
N SER A 72 -6.18 5.14 -0.61
CA SER A 72 -6.44 6.00 0.55
C SER A 72 -5.88 5.44 1.86
N LEU A 73 -5.87 4.11 2.04
CA LEU A 73 -5.38 3.47 3.25
C LEU A 73 -3.86 3.36 3.33
N THR A 74 -3.19 3.31 2.17
CA THR A 74 -1.76 2.99 2.10
C THR A 74 -0.91 4.14 1.60
N ASN A 75 -1.56 5.19 1.07
CA ASN A 75 -0.94 6.26 0.28
C ASN A 75 -0.14 5.76 -0.94
N ILE A 76 -0.34 4.50 -1.37
CA ILE A 76 0.32 3.95 -2.55
C ILE A 76 -0.40 4.45 -3.81
N PRO A 77 0.33 4.96 -4.83
CA PRO A 77 -0.25 5.38 -6.08
C PRO A 77 -1.10 4.28 -6.73
N ARG A 78 -2.23 4.68 -7.34
CA ARG A 78 -3.19 3.75 -7.95
C ARG A 78 -2.58 2.93 -9.09
N THR A 79 -1.58 3.47 -9.78
CA THR A 79 -0.80 2.78 -10.82
C THR A 79 0.07 1.69 -10.21
N THR A 80 0.84 2.01 -9.17
CA THR A 80 1.62 1.04 -8.40
C THR A 80 0.75 -0.08 -7.84
N LEU A 81 -0.40 0.27 -7.24
CA LEU A 81 -1.37 -0.74 -6.77
C LEU A 81 -1.89 -1.62 -7.90
N TYR A 82 -2.06 -1.08 -9.11
CA TYR A 82 -2.49 -1.88 -10.26
C TYR A 82 -1.45 -2.95 -10.60
N ASP A 83 -0.18 -2.58 -10.72
CA ASP A 83 0.89 -3.49 -11.09
C ASP A 83 1.07 -4.61 -10.05
N ILE A 84 1.00 -4.26 -8.77
CA ILE A 84 1.19 -5.24 -7.69
C ILE A 84 -0.03 -6.16 -7.56
N LEU A 85 -1.25 -5.61 -7.61
CA LEU A 85 -2.47 -6.44 -7.58
C LEU A 85 -2.53 -7.38 -8.79
N ALA A 86 -2.08 -6.93 -9.97
CA ALA A 86 -1.99 -7.79 -11.15
C ALA A 86 -1.03 -8.97 -10.91
N LYS A 87 0.15 -8.71 -10.33
CA LYS A 87 1.10 -9.77 -9.96
C LYS A 87 0.52 -10.74 -8.93
N LEU A 88 -0.13 -10.23 -7.89
CA LEU A 88 -0.76 -11.06 -6.85
C LEU A 88 -1.89 -11.94 -7.40
N ILE A 89 -2.65 -11.44 -8.37
CA ILE A 89 -3.68 -12.22 -9.08
C ILE A 89 -3.03 -13.31 -9.92
N MET A 90 -1.96 -13.00 -10.65
CA MET A 90 -1.21 -14.01 -11.43
C MET A 90 -0.61 -15.10 -10.55
N LYS A 91 -0.17 -14.75 -9.33
CA LYS A 91 0.31 -15.69 -8.31
C LYS A 91 -0.82 -16.50 -7.63
N GLY A 92 -2.09 -16.20 -7.95
CA GLY A 92 -3.25 -16.85 -7.33
C GLY A 92 -3.49 -16.47 -5.86
N GLN A 93 -2.86 -15.42 -5.35
CA GLN A 93 -2.97 -14.99 -3.94
C GLN A 93 -4.14 -14.03 -3.72
N VAL A 94 -4.52 -13.28 -4.75
CA VAL A 94 -5.60 -12.29 -4.71
C VAL A 94 -6.57 -12.58 -5.85
N ASP A 95 -7.85 -12.38 -5.60
CA ASP A 95 -8.88 -12.43 -6.63
C ASP A 95 -9.70 -11.13 -6.61
N LYS A 96 -10.48 -10.92 -7.68
CA LYS A 96 -11.29 -9.71 -7.86
C LYS A 96 -12.70 -10.06 -8.33
N LYS A 97 -13.70 -9.39 -7.75
CA LYS A 97 -15.10 -9.50 -8.19
C LYS A 97 -15.72 -8.15 -8.53
N PRO A 98 -16.48 -8.06 -9.63
CA PRO A 98 -17.27 -6.87 -9.92
C PRO A 98 -18.47 -6.78 -8.98
N VAL A 99 -18.70 -5.60 -8.43
CA VAL A 99 -19.92 -5.26 -7.69
C VAL A 99 -20.82 -4.47 -8.62
N ARG A 100 -21.94 -5.09 -8.99
CA ARG A 100 -22.99 -4.45 -9.77
C ARG A 100 -23.74 -3.46 -8.87
N THR A 101 -23.68 -2.19 -9.24
CA THR A 101 -24.56 -1.17 -8.66
C THR A 101 -25.74 -0.94 -9.60
N LYS A 102 -26.93 -0.61 -9.07
CA LYS A 102 -28.11 -0.21 -9.88
C LYS A 102 -27.91 1.10 -10.67
N LYS A 103 -26.72 1.71 -10.58
CA LYS A 103 -26.34 2.96 -11.27
C LYS A 103 -25.65 2.65 -12.59
N ARG A 104 -25.91 3.47 -13.62
CA ARG A 104 -25.24 3.41 -14.92
C ARG A 104 -23.74 3.67 -14.76
N GLY A 105 -22.90 2.89 -15.44
CA GLY A 105 -21.44 3.08 -15.46
C GLY A 105 -20.65 1.79 -15.24
N ARG A 106 -19.32 1.92 -15.15
CA ARG A 106 -18.41 0.80 -14.92
C ARG A 106 -18.62 0.24 -13.49
N PRO A 107 -18.82 -1.08 -13.33
CA PRO A 107 -18.90 -1.70 -12.01
C PRO A 107 -17.65 -1.44 -11.17
N LYS A 108 -17.82 -1.32 -9.85
CA LYS A 108 -16.69 -1.28 -8.91
C LYS A 108 -16.05 -2.67 -8.84
N ILE A 109 -14.74 -2.73 -8.67
CA ILE A 109 -14.00 -3.98 -8.52
C ILE A 109 -13.53 -4.06 -7.07
N LEU A 110 -13.92 -5.13 -6.37
CA LEU A 110 -13.42 -5.48 -5.06
C LEU A 110 -12.34 -6.54 -5.18
N PHE A 111 -11.25 -6.36 -4.44
CA PHE A 111 -10.13 -7.29 -4.32
C PHE A 111 -10.20 -7.97 -2.96
N TYR A 112 -9.89 -9.25 -2.90
CA TYR A 112 -9.85 -10.07 -1.68
C TYR A 112 -8.77 -11.15 -1.81
N VAL A 113 -8.28 -11.66 -0.68
CA VAL A 113 -7.35 -12.80 -0.69
C VAL A 113 -8.09 -14.04 -1.15
N LYS A 114 -7.49 -14.79 -2.07
CA LYS A 114 -8.03 -16.07 -2.49
C LYS A 114 -7.72 -17.09 -1.40
N SER A 115 -8.74 -17.62 -0.74
CA SER A 115 -8.56 -18.77 0.14
C SER A 115 -8.15 -19.97 -0.72
N SER A 116 -7.00 -20.56 -0.43
CA SER A 116 -6.65 -21.88 -0.94
C SER A 116 -7.46 -22.90 -0.13
N ASP A 117 -8.57 -23.39 -0.69
CA ASP A 117 -9.17 -24.66 -0.25
C ASP A 117 -8.33 -25.83 -0.78
#